data_AF-A0A1F6Q5I0-F1
#
_entry.id   AF-A0A1F6Q5I0-F1
#
_cell.length_a   1.000
_cell.length_b   1.000
_cell.length_c   1.000
_cell.angle_alpha   90.00
_cell.angle_beta   90.00
_cell.angle_gamma   90.00
#
_symmetry.space_group_name_H-M   'P 1'
#
loop_
_entity.id
_entity.type
_entity.pdbx_description
1 polymer ?
#
loop_
_entity_poly.entity_id
_entity_poly.type
_entity_poly.pdbx_seq_one_letter_code
_entity_poly.pdbx_strand_id
1 'polypeptide(L)'
;MEDRNLLENIKKLSEQIKIDDIEENPESAFEQFQCDCCGEVKMMAGSLPYADYRLCNDCVTLAETSFALDETFDIQDLIDSMEDKRFSAVYDSLFTVDENSMN
;
A
#
# COMPACT_ATOMS: atom_id res chain seq x y z
N MET A 1 -15.87 -18.64 -9.07
CA MET A 1 -15.09 -18.48 -10.33
C MET A 1 -15.05 -17.01 -10.74
N GLU A 2 -16.12 -16.24 -10.48
CA GLU A 2 -16.15 -14.77 -10.59
C GLU A 2 -15.10 -14.05 -9.71
N ASP A 3 -14.98 -14.41 -8.43
CA ASP A 3 -14.10 -13.69 -7.49
C ASP A 3 -12.61 -13.74 -7.85
N ARG A 4 -12.16 -14.86 -8.47
CA ARG A 4 -10.76 -14.99 -8.94
C ARG A 4 -10.45 -14.06 -10.11
N ASN A 5 -11.40 -13.91 -11.04
CA ASN A 5 -11.24 -12.99 -12.17
C ASN A 5 -11.25 -11.53 -11.69
N LEU A 6 -12.09 -11.22 -10.69
CA LEU A 6 -12.13 -9.90 -10.07
C LEU A 6 -10.78 -9.54 -9.43
N LEU A 7 -10.23 -10.44 -8.60
CA LEU A 7 -8.92 -10.27 -7.97
C LEU A 7 -7.79 -10.08 -8.99
N GLU A 8 -7.77 -10.84 -10.07
CA GLU A 8 -6.78 -10.68 -11.13
C GLU A 8 -6.90 -9.34 -11.86
N ASN A 9 -8.12 -8.85 -12.06
CA ASN A 9 -8.36 -7.56 -12.70
C ASN A 9 -7.92 -6.39 -11.81
N ILE A 10 -8.21 -6.44 -10.50
CA ILE A 10 -7.79 -5.41 -9.55
C ILE A 10 -6.26 -5.35 -9.47
N LYS A 11 -5.58 -6.52 -9.43
CA LYS A 11 -4.12 -6.58 -9.45
C LYS A 11 -3.53 -5.96 -10.72
N LYS A 12 -4.07 -6.31 -11.88
CA LYS A 12 -3.63 -5.73 -13.16
C LYS A 12 -3.83 -4.23 -13.18
N LEU A 13 -4.98 -3.74 -12.70
CA LEU A 13 -5.24 -2.31 -12.64
C LEU A 13 -4.21 -1.61 -11.75
N SER A 14 -3.95 -2.13 -10.55
CA SER A 14 -2.96 -1.60 -9.63
C SER A 14 -1.55 -1.56 -10.24
N GLU A 15 -1.16 -2.62 -10.96
CA GLU A 15 0.12 -2.66 -11.68
C GLU A 15 0.19 -1.64 -12.82
N GLN A 16 -0.90 -1.43 -13.56
CA GLN A 16 -0.95 -0.41 -14.62
C GLN A 16 -0.82 1.00 -14.06
N ILE A 17 -1.47 1.32 -12.93
CA ILE A 17 -1.33 2.63 -12.27
C ILE A 17 0.14 2.93 -11.96
N LYS A 18 0.88 1.92 -11.47
CA LYS A 18 2.31 2.08 -11.23
C LYS A 18 3.10 2.36 -12.51
N ILE A 19 2.76 1.70 -13.61
CA ILE A 19 3.43 1.93 -14.90
C ILE A 19 3.13 3.34 -15.39
N ASP A 20 1.86 3.74 -15.39
CA ASP A 20 1.41 5.05 -15.81
C ASP A 20 2.09 6.17 -14.99
N ASP A 21 2.17 6.03 -13.67
CA ASP A 21 2.86 6.98 -12.79
C ASP A 21 4.36 7.13 -13.15
N ILE A 22 5.02 6.04 -13.52
CA ILE A 22 6.45 6.04 -13.90
C ILE A 22 6.63 6.64 -15.29
N GLU A 23 5.71 6.39 -16.22
CA GLU A 23 5.73 6.97 -17.56
C GLU A 23 5.47 8.48 -17.52
N GLU A 24 4.55 8.94 -16.67
CA GLU A 24 4.26 10.37 -16.46
C GLU A 24 5.34 11.08 -15.64
N ASN A 25 5.84 10.42 -14.59
CA ASN A 25 6.89 10.92 -13.73
C ASN A 25 7.90 9.82 -13.35
N PRO A 26 9.02 9.71 -14.08
CA PRO A 26 10.06 8.70 -13.79
C PRO A 26 10.68 8.79 -12.40
N GLU A 27 10.65 9.96 -11.74
CA GLU A 27 11.19 10.12 -10.38
C GLU A 27 10.35 9.36 -9.33
N SER A 28 9.06 9.14 -9.60
CA SER A 28 8.16 8.39 -8.73
C SER A 28 8.61 6.93 -8.49
N ALA A 29 9.43 6.39 -9.39
CA ALA A 29 10.04 5.06 -9.25
C ALA A 29 11.08 4.99 -8.12
N PHE A 30 11.61 6.14 -7.69
CA PHE A 30 12.68 6.27 -6.71
C PHE A 30 12.28 7.07 -5.47
N GLU A 31 11.23 7.88 -5.58
CA GLU A 31 10.65 8.58 -4.44
C GLU A 31 10.00 7.59 -3.47
N GLN A 32 10.35 7.70 -2.19
CA GLN A 32 9.82 6.84 -1.14
C GLN A 32 8.84 7.61 -0.26
N PHE A 33 7.82 6.91 0.21
CA PHE A 33 6.90 7.42 1.20
C PHE A 33 6.53 6.32 2.20
N GLN A 34 6.05 6.71 3.37
CA GLN A 34 5.51 5.78 4.36
C GLN A 34 4.01 5.59 4.10
N CYS A 35 3.58 4.34 3.89
CA CYS A 35 2.17 4.04 3.64
C CYS A 35 1.33 4.24 4.91
N ASP A 36 0.23 4.98 4.80
CA ASP A 36 -0.64 5.25 5.95
C ASP A 36 -1.42 4.01 6.42
N CYS A 37 -1.57 3.01 5.56
CA CYS A 37 -2.26 1.76 5.86
C CYS A 37 -1.33 0.71 6.49
N CYS A 38 -0.22 0.35 5.83
CA CYS A 38 0.67 -0.70 6.34
C CYS A 38 1.88 -0.20 7.14
N GLY A 39 2.17 1.11 7.14
CA GLY A 39 3.31 1.69 7.86
C GLY A 39 4.69 1.42 7.23
N GLU A 40 4.75 0.60 6.18
CA GLU A 40 5.99 0.28 5.45
C GLU A 40 6.40 1.43 4.53
N VAL A 41 7.71 1.62 4.35
CA VAL A 41 8.26 2.53 3.34
C VAL A 41 8.18 1.86 1.97
N LYS A 42 7.51 2.51 1.02
CA LYS A 42 7.27 2.02 -0.35
C LYS A 42 7.56 3.11 -1.37
N MET A 43 7.63 2.73 -2.65
CA MET A 43 7.80 3.68 -3.74
C MET A 43 6.50 4.45 -4.00
N MET A 44 6.64 5.73 -4.34
CA MET A 44 5.54 6.65 -4.62
C MET A 44 4.74 6.22 -5.86
N ALA A 45 5.41 5.64 -6.85
CA ALA A 45 4.78 5.06 -8.02
C ALA A 45 3.74 3.98 -7.65
N GLY A 46 2.52 4.16 -8.15
CA GLY A 46 1.39 3.27 -7.88
C GLY A 46 0.73 3.53 -6.53
N SER A 47 1.09 4.61 -5.83
CA SER A 47 0.40 5.04 -4.61
C SER A 47 -0.82 5.88 -4.94
N LEU A 48 -1.92 5.66 -4.21
CA LEU A 48 -3.16 6.40 -4.41
C LEU A 48 -3.62 7.11 -3.14
N PRO A 49 -4.17 8.33 -3.27
CA PRO A 49 -4.85 9.00 -2.17
C PRO A 49 -6.26 8.42 -1.95
N TYR A 50 -6.59 8.10 -0.71
CA TYR A 50 -7.93 7.75 -0.23
C TYR A 50 -8.31 8.69 0.91
N ALA A 51 -9.18 9.66 0.62
CA ALA A 51 -9.51 10.75 1.55
C ALA A 51 -8.23 11.43 2.08
N ASP A 52 -7.96 11.31 3.37
CA ASP A 52 -6.78 11.90 4.04
C ASP A 52 -5.57 10.94 4.11
N TYR A 53 -5.68 9.73 3.56
CA TYR A 53 -4.65 8.70 3.60
C TYR A 53 -4.00 8.48 2.23
N ARG A 54 -2.71 8.13 2.20
CA ARG A 54 -2.01 7.66 1.00
C ARG A 54 -1.62 6.19 1.17
N LEU A 55 -2.13 5.36 0.27
CA LEU A 55 -1.92 3.92 0.28
C LEU A 55 -0.87 3.52 -0.76
N CYS A 56 -0.01 2.57 -0.39
CA CYS A 56 0.87 1.92 -1.36
C CYS A 56 0.08 0.99 -2.27
N ASN A 57 0.67 0.66 -3.42
CA ASN A 57 0.04 -0.18 -4.46
C ASN A 57 -0.54 -1.52 -3.93
N ASP A 58 0.13 -2.14 -2.95
CA ASP A 58 -0.34 -3.36 -2.30
C ASP A 58 -1.60 -3.10 -1.45
N CYS A 59 -1.61 -2.00 -0.69
CA CYS A 59 -2.74 -1.61 0.17
C CYS A 59 -3.93 -1.11 -0.67
N VAL A 60 -3.68 -0.48 -1.82
CA VAL A 60 -4.72 -0.15 -2.82
C VAL A 60 -5.41 -1.43 -3.28
N THR A 61 -4.63 -2.44 -3.67
CA THR A 61 -5.16 -3.74 -4.10
C THR A 61 -6.02 -4.38 -3.01
N LEU A 62 -5.59 -4.29 -1.75
CA LEU A 62 -6.34 -4.77 -0.60
C LEU A 62 -7.66 -4.01 -0.43
N ALA A 63 -7.62 -2.67 -0.44
CA ALA A 63 -8.80 -1.82 -0.31
C ALA A 63 -9.83 -2.11 -1.40
N GLU A 64 -9.42 -2.10 -2.68
CA GLU A 64 -10.31 -2.38 -3.80
C GLU A 64 -10.89 -3.80 -3.74
N THR A 65 -10.11 -4.77 -3.27
CA THR A 65 -10.61 -6.14 -3.08
C THR A 65 -11.63 -6.21 -1.95
N SER A 66 -11.35 -5.59 -0.81
CA SER A 66 -12.26 -5.60 0.34
C SER A 66 -13.55 -4.82 0.08
N PHE A 67 -13.49 -3.72 -0.69
CA PHE A 67 -14.66 -3.00 -1.17
C PHE A 67 -15.47 -3.83 -2.17
N ALA A 68 -14.81 -4.55 -3.09
CA ALA A 68 -15.51 -5.37 -4.07
C ALA A 68 -16.10 -6.66 -3.48
N LEU A 69 -15.60 -7.13 -2.34
CA LEU A 69 -16.11 -8.29 -1.60
C LEU A 69 -17.11 -7.92 -0.48
N ASP A 70 -17.47 -6.64 -0.32
CA ASP A 70 -18.31 -6.13 0.78
C ASP A 70 -17.77 -6.51 2.19
N GLU A 71 -16.45 -6.70 2.33
CA GLU A 71 -15.79 -7.05 3.60
C GLU A 71 -15.49 -5.83 4.49
N THR A 72 -15.30 -4.65 3.87
CA THR A 72 -15.09 -3.35 4.53
C THR A 72 -15.93 -2.29 3.84
N PHE A 73 -16.56 -1.38 4.59
CA PHE A 73 -17.45 -0.35 4.02
C PHE A 73 -16.77 1.00 3.82
N ASP A 74 -15.70 1.28 4.55
CA ASP A 74 -14.96 2.53 4.48
C ASP A 74 -13.44 2.30 4.58
N ILE A 75 -12.65 3.24 4.06
CA ILE A 75 -11.19 3.23 4.18
C ILE A 75 -10.76 3.24 5.66
N GLN A 76 -11.52 3.90 6.54
CA GLN A 76 -11.22 3.94 7.97
C GLN A 76 -11.27 2.54 8.59
N ASP A 77 -12.26 1.71 8.22
CA ASP A 77 -12.37 0.33 8.71
C ASP A 77 -11.13 -0.49 8.31
N LEU A 78 -10.62 -0.28 7.10
CA LEU A 78 -9.41 -0.93 6.63
C LEU A 78 -8.18 -0.47 7.41
N ILE A 79 -8.02 0.86 7.61
CA ILE A 79 -6.91 1.42 8.39
C ILE A 79 -6.92 0.88 9.82
N ASP A 80 -8.08 0.87 10.46
CA ASP A 80 -8.25 0.37 11.83
C ASP A 80 -7.91 -1.13 11.91
N SER A 81 -8.33 -1.93 10.91
CA SER A 81 -8.00 -3.36 10.85
C SER A 81 -6.49 -3.63 10.67
N MET A 82 -5.75 -2.65 10.14
CA MET A 82 -4.32 -2.74 9.84
C MET A 82 -3.45 -2.08 10.91
N GLU A 83 -4.05 -1.53 11.98
CA GLU A 83 -3.35 -0.72 12.97
C GLU A 83 -2.19 -1.47 13.64
N ASP A 84 -2.38 -2.72 14.05
CA ASP A 84 -1.32 -3.54 14.69
C ASP A 84 -0.13 -3.76 13.74
N LYS A 85 -0.42 -4.03 12.46
CA LYS A 85 0.62 -4.21 11.44
C LYS A 85 1.35 -2.90 11.19
N ARG A 86 0.60 -1.81 11.04
CA ARG A 86 1.14 -0.46 10.86
C ARG A 86 2.04 -0.05 12.01
N PHE A 87 1.59 -0.27 13.25
CA PHE A 87 2.36 0.02 14.45
C PHE A 87 3.67 -0.75 14.47
N SER A 88 3.63 -2.05 14.18
CA SER A 88 4.82 -2.90 14.13
C SER A 88 5.81 -2.42 13.06
N ALA A 89 5.35 -2.11 11.85
CA ALA A 89 6.21 -1.62 10.78
C ALA A 89 6.87 -0.28 11.11
N VAL A 90 6.10 0.65 11.70
CA VAL A 90 6.61 1.96 12.15
C VAL A 90 7.63 1.75 13.28
N TYR A 91 7.32 0.93 14.28
CA TYR A 91 8.22 0.61 15.38
C TYR A 91 9.54 0.03 14.85
N ASP A 92 9.47 -0.97 13.97
CA ASP A 92 10.65 -1.60 13.41
C ASP A 92 11.49 -0.59 12.63
N SER A 93 10.86 0.27 11.81
CA SER A 93 11.59 1.30 11.05
C SER A 93 12.33 2.33 11.92
N LEU A 94 11.85 2.58 13.15
CA LEU A 94 12.42 3.58 14.06
C LEU A 94 13.49 2.99 14.99
N PHE A 95 13.30 1.73 15.41
CA PHE A 95 14.08 1.15 16.51
C PHE A 95 14.94 -0.03 16.11
N THR A 96 14.74 -0.63 14.93
CA THR A 96 15.68 -1.62 14.40
C THR A 96 16.80 -0.91 13.64
N VAL A 97 17.75 -0.37 14.41
CA VAL A 97 19.07 0.05 13.89
C VAL A 97 20.04 -1.11 14.14
N ASP A 98 20.40 -1.81 13.07
CA ASP A 98 21.53 -2.72 12.89
C ASP A 98 22.18 -3.39 14.12
N GLU A 99 21.98 -4.70 14.28
CA GLU A 99 23.01 -5.57 14.91
C GLU A 99 24.27 -5.70 14.04
N ASN A 100 24.29 -5.15 12.81
CA ASN A 100 25.43 -5.23 11.87
C ASN A 100 26.27 -3.95 11.75
N SER A 101 26.04 -2.92 12.57
CA SER A 101 26.89 -1.72 12.64
C SER A 101 28.08 -1.89 13.61
N MET A 102 28.33 -3.12 14.09
CA MET A 102 29.51 -3.49 14.89
C MET A 102 30.20 -4.72 14.30
N ASN A 103 30.83 -4.60 13.12
CA ASN A 103 31.96 -5.44 12.71
C ASN A 103 32.82 -4.73 11.67
#